data_AF-A0A927P5J3-F1
#
_entry.id   AF-A0A927P5J3-F1
#
_cell.length_a   1.000
_cell.length_b   1.000
_cell.length_c   1.000
_cell.angle_alpha   90.00
_cell.angle_beta   90.00
_cell.angle_gamma   90.00
#
_symmetry.space_group_name_H-M   'P 1'
#
loop_
_entity.id
_entity.type
_entity.pdbx_description
1 polymer ?
#
loop_
_entity_poly.entity_id
_entity_poly.type
_entity_poly.pdbx_seq_one_letter_code
_entity_poly.pdbx_strand_id
1 'polypeptide(L)'
;MKKFMAWLFVVVLVVFVIDWGVIGMQLLDNNYDNITIGAYIALVCWVILMVCALYRLFNSKCPHCGKLRMSRGEYCSYCGKKIG
;
A
#
# COMPACT_ATOMS: atom_id res chain seq x y z
N MET A 1 -14.64 -6.52 0.17
CA MET A 1 -13.74 -5.35 -0.07
C MET A 1 -12.28 -5.59 0.30
N LYS A 2 -11.96 -6.12 1.50
CA LYS A 2 -10.56 -6.27 1.96
C LYS A 2 -9.66 -7.16 1.06
N LYS A 3 -10.21 -8.20 0.42
CA LYS A 3 -9.48 -9.08 -0.51
C LYS A 3 -9.13 -8.38 -1.83
N PHE A 4 -10.07 -7.60 -2.38
CA PHE A 4 -9.85 -6.82 -3.60
C PHE A 4 -8.79 -5.73 -3.39
N MET A 5 -8.88 -4.97 -2.28
CA MET A 5 -7.85 -3.99 -1.91
C MET A 5 -6.47 -4.64 -1.69
N ALA A 6 -6.41 -5.85 -1.14
CA ALA A 6 -5.15 -6.57 -0.98
C ALA A 6 -4.54 -6.97 -2.33
N TRP A 7 -5.34 -7.46 -3.27
CA TRP A 7 -4.90 -7.75 -4.63
C TRP A 7 -4.44 -6.50 -5.38
N LEU A 8 -5.22 -5.42 -5.29
CA LEU A 8 -4.86 -4.12 -5.88
C LEU A 8 -3.53 -3.61 -5.33
N PHE A 9 -3.32 -3.70 -4.01
CA PHE A 9 -2.05 -3.33 -3.38
C PHE A 9 -0.88 -4.15 -3.93
N VAL A 10 -1.04 -5.47 -4.11
CA VAL A 10 0.01 -6.33 -4.68
C VAL A 10 0.33 -5.93 -6.12
N VAL A 11 -0.69 -5.70 -6.96
CA VAL A 11 -0.48 -5.30 -8.36
C VAL A 11 0.27 -3.97 -8.45
N VAL A 12 -0.13 -2.96 -7.68
CA VAL A 12 0.53 -1.66 -7.66
C VAL A 12 1.98 -1.78 -7.18
N LEU A 13 2.23 -2.62 -6.18
CA LEU A 13 3.58 -2.86 -5.66
C LEU A 13 4.48 -3.50 -6.73
N VAL A 14 3.98 -4.48 -7.48
CA VAL A 14 4.73 -5.11 -8.59
C VAL A 14 5.08 -4.08 -9.66
N VAL A 15 4.10 -3.27 -10.10
CA VAL A 15 4.34 -2.22 -11.10
C VAL A 15 5.39 -1.21 -10.62
N PHE A 16 5.30 -0.78 -9.36
CA PHE A 16 6.27 0.13 -8.75
C PHE A 16 7.70 -0.44 -8.73
N VAL A 17 7.86 -1.73 -8.39
CA VAL A 17 9.19 -2.37 -8.37
C VAL A 17 9.79 -2.45 -9.78
N ILE A 18 8.97 -2.77 -10.79
CA ILE A 18 9.42 -2.81 -12.19
C ILE A 18 9.85 -1.41 -12.65
N ASP A 19 9.02 -0.41 -12.42
CA ASP A 19 9.29 0.98 -12.80
C ASP A 19 10.58 1.51 -12.14
N TRP A 20 10.74 1.28 -10.84
CA TRP A 20 11.96 1.65 -10.11
C TRP A 20 13.19 0.91 -10.63
N GLY A 21 13.05 -0.36 -11.02
CA GLY A 21 14.11 -1.14 -11.66
C GLY A 21 14.54 -0.54 -13.00
N VAL A 22 13.58 -0.12 -13.82
CA VAL A 22 13.84 0.54 -15.12
C VAL A 22 14.56 1.87 -14.92
N ILE A 23 14.09 2.71 -14.00
CA ILE A 23 14.75 3.99 -13.67
C ILE A 23 16.17 3.75 -13.13
N GLY A 24 16.34 2.73 -12.28
CA GLY A 24 17.66 2.35 -11.75
C GLY A 24 18.65 1.93 -12.84
N MET A 25 18.18 1.17 -13.85
CA MET A 25 19.01 0.82 -15.01
C MET A 25 19.37 2.04 -15.87
N GLN A 26 18.41 2.93 -16.12
CA GLN A 26 18.64 4.18 -16.88
C GLN A 26 19.66 5.10 -16.20
N LEU A 27 19.61 5.20 -14.86
CA LEU A 27 20.58 5.93 -14.05
C LEU A 27 22.00 5.36 -14.17
N LEU A 28 22.13 4.04 -14.22
CA LEU A 28 23.43 3.36 -14.39
C LEU A 28 24.00 3.54 -15.81
N ASP A 29 23.12 3.62 -16.80
CA ASP A 29 23.47 3.78 -18.22
C ASP A 29 23.68 5.26 -18.62
N ASN A 30 23.60 6.20 -17.66
CA ASN A 30 23.73 7.64 -17.88
C ASN A 30 22.70 8.19 -18.91
N ASN A 31 21.57 7.50 -19.06
CA ASN A 31 20.51 7.83 -20.01
C ASN A 31 19.31 8.45 -19.27
N TYR A 32 19.09 9.75 -19.45
CA TYR A 32 18.13 10.52 -18.66
C TYR A 32 16.82 10.84 -19.38
N ASP A 33 16.67 10.46 -20.65
CA ASP A 33 15.55 10.92 -21.49
C ASP A 33 14.17 10.54 -20.93
N ASN A 34 14.06 9.40 -20.25
CA ASN A 34 12.79 8.85 -19.79
C ASN A 34 12.62 8.84 -18.25
N ILE A 35 13.59 9.37 -17.50
CA ILE A 35 13.57 9.33 -16.03
C ILE A 35 12.41 10.16 -15.48
N THR A 36 12.08 11.29 -16.11
CA THR A 36 10.98 12.17 -15.68
C THR A 36 9.62 11.48 -15.76
N ILE A 37 9.41 10.66 -16.80
CA ILE A 37 8.17 9.89 -16.99
C ILE A 37 8.09 8.78 -15.95
N GLY A 38 9.18 8.01 -15.76
CA GLY A 38 9.25 6.99 -14.72
C GLY A 38 9.01 7.57 -13.33
N ALA A 39 9.62 8.71 -13.01
CA ALA A 39 9.43 9.39 -11.72
C ALA A 39 7.95 9.77 -11.46
N TYR A 40 7.22 10.19 -12.49
CA TYR A 40 5.78 10.46 -12.37
C TYR A 40 4.98 9.19 -12.09
N ILE A 41 5.30 8.08 -12.78
CA ILE A 41 4.66 6.78 -12.57
C ILE A 41 4.94 6.26 -11.16
N ALA A 42 6.20 6.34 -10.72
CA ALA A 42 6.63 5.99 -9.36
C ALA A 42 5.87 6.81 -8.31
N LEU A 43 5.74 8.12 -8.49
CA LEU A 43 5.02 9.01 -7.57
C LEU A 43 3.54 8.60 -7.45
N VAL A 44 2.86 8.38 -8.58
CA VAL A 44 1.46 7.94 -8.58
C VAL A 44 1.30 6.60 -7.86
N CYS A 45 2.16 5.63 -8.17
CA CYS A 45 2.15 4.33 -7.49
C CYS A 45 2.39 4.48 -5.97
N TRP A 46 3.32 5.35 -5.57
CA TRP A 46 3.62 5.60 -4.17
C TRP A 46 2.45 6.23 -3.41
N VAL A 47 1.75 7.19 -4.02
CA VAL A 47 0.53 7.78 -3.47
C VAL A 47 -0.56 6.72 -3.28
N ILE A 48 -0.78 5.87 -4.27
CA ILE A 48 -1.78 4.78 -4.18
C ILE A 48 -1.43 3.81 -3.06
N LEU A 49 -0.15 3.40 -2.93
CA LEU A 49 0.32 2.53 -1.86
C LEU A 49 0.14 3.17 -0.49
N MET A 50 0.46 4.46 -0.34
CA MET A 50 0.27 5.22 0.90
C MET A 50 -1.20 5.31 1.30
N VAL A 51 -2.08 5.66 0.35
CA VAL A 51 -3.52 5.72 0.60
C VAL A 51 -4.03 4.34 1.03
N CYS A 52 -3.67 3.27 0.30
CA CYS A 52 -4.07 1.90 0.66
C CYS A 52 -3.54 1.48 2.04
N ALA A 53 -2.30 1.84 2.38
CA ALA A 53 -1.70 1.55 3.68
C ALA A 53 -2.43 2.28 4.81
N LEU A 54 -2.73 3.57 4.64
CA LEU A 54 -3.50 4.36 5.59
C LEU A 54 -4.92 3.80 5.76
N TYR A 55 -5.63 3.52 4.66
CA TYR A 55 -6.95 2.88 4.71
C TYR A 55 -6.91 1.56 5.47
N ARG A 56 -5.87 0.75 5.26
CA ARG A 56 -5.69 -0.51 5.98
C ARG A 56 -5.39 -0.28 7.46
N LEU A 57 -4.55 0.69 7.79
CA LEU A 57 -4.22 1.05 9.16
C LEU A 57 -5.47 1.52 9.92
N PHE A 58 -6.24 2.46 9.37
CA PHE A 58 -7.47 2.96 9.98
C PHE A 58 -8.54 1.87 10.10
N ASN A 59 -8.76 1.05 9.07
CA ASN A 59 -9.73 -0.05 9.14
C ASN A 59 -9.29 -1.24 10.01
N SER A 60 -7.99 -1.34 10.30
CA SER A 60 -7.47 -2.35 11.22
C SER A 60 -7.56 -1.92 12.69
N LYS A 61 -7.82 -0.63 12.98
CA LYS A 61 -8.08 -0.17 14.35
C LYS A 61 -9.49 -0.58 14.78
N CYS A 62 -9.62 -1.00 16.04
CA CYS A 62 -10.93 -1.24 16.63
C CYS A 62 -11.64 0.11 16.89
N PRO A 63 -12.89 0.30 16.44
CA PRO A 63 -13.62 1.56 16.62
C PRO A 63 -13.89 1.89 18.09
N HIS A 64 -13.88 0.91 18.99
CA HIS A 64 -14.18 1.12 20.41
C HIS A 64 -12.97 1.43 21.27
N CYS A 65 -11.79 0.89 20.94
CA CYS A 65 -10.60 1.03 21.78
C CYS A 65 -9.39 1.61 21.04
N GLY A 66 -9.50 1.88 19.74
CA GLY A 66 -8.42 2.43 18.92
C GLY A 66 -7.22 1.50 18.69
N LYS A 67 -7.18 0.34 19.35
CA LYS A 67 -6.07 -0.63 19.22
C LYS A 67 -6.09 -1.34 17.87
N LEU A 68 -4.91 -1.60 17.34
CA LEU A 68 -4.70 -2.36 16.11
C LEU A 68 -5.17 -3.81 16.28
N ARG A 69 -6.10 -4.26 15.45
CA ARG A 69 -6.57 -5.64 15.40
C ARG A 69 -5.51 -6.50 14.73
N MET A 70 -4.89 -7.40 15.50
CA MET A 70 -4.01 -8.42 14.95
C MET A 70 -4.78 -9.60 14.35
N SER A 71 -5.97 -9.91 14.86
CA SER A 71 -6.79 -11.04 14.36
C SER A 71 -8.06 -10.56 13.65
N ARG A 72 -8.49 -11.35 12.66
CA ARG A 72 -9.68 -11.10 11.83
C ARG A 72 -10.94 -11.76 12.43
N GLY A 73 -11.04 -11.85 13.75
CA GLY A 73 -12.21 -12.39 14.46
C GLY A 73 -13.32 -11.36 14.65
N GLU A 74 -14.57 -11.80 14.87
CA GLU A 74 -15.73 -10.91 15.05
C GLU A 74 -15.65 -10.02 16.29
N TYR A 75 -14.80 -10.36 17.25
CA TYR A 75 -14.65 -9.65 18.52
C TYR A 75 -13.24 -9.05 18.65
N CYS A 76 -13.12 -7.91 19.33
CA CYS A 76 -11.81 -7.33 19.62
C CYS A 76 -11.08 -8.15 20.69
N SER A 77 -9.86 -8.59 20.42
CA SER A 77 -9.01 -9.29 21.40
C SER A 77 -8.64 -8.44 22.62
N TYR A 78 -8.78 -7.11 22.54
CA TYR A 78 -8.45 -6.19 23.64
C TYR A 78 -9.66 -5.72 24.43
N CYS A 79 -10.74 -5.32 23.75
CA CYS A 79 -11.93 -4.77 24.43
C CYS A 79 -13.13 -5.72 24.46
N GLY A 80 -13.03 -6.92 23.87
CA GLY A 80 -14.09 -7.93 23.85
C GLY A 80 -15.34 -7.55 23.07
N LYS A 81 -15.47 -6.30 22.59
CA LYS A 81 -16.65 -5.83 21.85
C LYS A 81 -16.69 -6.41 20.44
N LYS A 82 -17.90 -6.77 19.99
CA LYS A 82 -18.15 -7.18 18.62
C LYS A 82 -17.82 -6.03 17.69
N ILE A 83 -17.05 -6.32 16.66
CA ILE A 83 -16.58 -5.34 15.70
C ILE A 83 -17.41 -5.59 14.44
N GLY A 84 -18.47 -4.79 14.32
CA GLY A 84 -19.46 -4.83 13.25
C GLY A 84 -18.85 -4.93 11.86
#